data_AF-A0A5E4IF46-F1
#
_entry.id   AF-A0A5E4IF46-F1
#
_cell.length_a   1.000
_cell.length_b   1.000
_cell.length_c   1.000
_cell.angle_alpha   90.00
_cell.angle_beta   90.00
_cell.angle_gamma   90.00
#
_symmetry.space_group_name_H-M   'P 1'
#
loop_
_entity.id
_entity.type
_entity.pdbx_description
1 polymer ?
#
loop_
_entity_poly.entity_id
_entity_poly.type
_entity_poly.pdbx_seq_one_letter_code
_entity_poly.pdbx_strand_id
1 'polypeptide(L)'
;MTEDWTKHTRKGGMMPEGRPLVSIRRAAIAFNAHFVATAAIEGISRVSVFLKPKSFQVGFKFHNDSKDDDSYALTRDGGGEGRGRGRSVQITALMRENSWLAAVFLGT
;
A
#
# COMPACT_ATOMS: atom_id res chain seq x y z
N MET A 1 -18.39 18.68 -27.27
CA MET A 1 -17.41 19.41 -26.46
C MET A 1 -16.83 18.42 -25.48
N THR A 2 -15.80 17.71 -25.89
CA THR A 2 -14.99 16.88 -24.98
C THR A 2 -14.16 17.86 -24.18
N GLU A 3 -14.58 18.09 -22.94
CA GLU A 3 -13.87 18.93 -21.96
C GLU A 3 -12.39 18.61 -21.99
N ASP A 4 -11.55 19.64 -21.88
CA ASP A 4 -10.11 19.62 -22.04
C ASP A 4 -9.41 18.76 -20.96
N TRP A 5 -9.51 17.44 -21.07
CA TRP A 5 -8.74 16.51 -20.24
C TRP A 5 -7.26 16.62 -20.62
N THR A 6 -6.52 17.40 -19.85
CA THR A 6 -5.07 17.47 -19.98
C THR A 6 -4.48 16.23 -19.33
N LYS A 7 -4.05 15.26 -20.15
CA LYS A 7 -3.32 14.09 -19.67
C LYS A 7 -2.05 14.54 -18.95
N HIS A 8 -1.98 14.32 -17.64
CA HIS A 8 -0.75 14.55 -16.89
C HIS A 8 0.32 13.54 -17.31
N THR A 9 1.31 13.98 -18.08
CA THR A 9 2.49 13.18 -18.41
C THR A 9 3.48 13.32 -17.27
N ARG A 10 3.74 12.23 -16.53
CA ARG A 10 4.73 12.19 -15.44
C ARG A 10 6.08 12.72 -15.96
N LYS A 11 6.50 13.91 -15.51
CA LYS A 11 7.85 14.43 -15.77
C LYS A 11 8.82 13.67 -14.88
N GLY A 12 9.46 12.65 -15.43
CA GLY A 12 10.38 11.76 -14.71
C GLY A 12 9.98 10.30 -14.90
N GLY A 13 10.45 9.71 -15.99
CA GLY A 13 10.39 8.27 -16.18
C GLY A 13 11.08 7.56 -15.02
N MET A 14 10.45 6.48 -14.51
CA MET A 14 11.04 5.46 -13.64
C MET A 14 12.12 5.92 -12.64
N MET A 15 11.98 7.09 -12.00
CA MET A 15 12.79 7.34 -10.82
C MET A 15 12.27 6.37 -9.74
N PRO A 16 13.13 5.55 -9.13
CA PRO A 16 12.77 4.91 -7.87
C PRO A 16 12.45 6.08 -6.96
N GLU A 17 11.19 6.17 -6.51
CA GLU A 17 10.81 7.24 -5.60
C GLU A 17 11.72 7.14 -4.37
N GLY A 18 12.65 8.09 -4.23
CA GLY A 18 13.57 8.17 -3.09
C GLY A 18 12.86 8.62 -1.81
N ARG A 19 11.53 8.47 -1.76
CA ARG A 19 10.69 8.81 -0.61
C ARG A 19 9.95 7.55 -0.17
N PRO A 20 9.84 7.30 1.14
CA PRO A 20 9.08 6.19 1.65
C PRO A 20 7.59 6.46 1.41
N LEU A 21 6.92 5.62 0.62
CA LEU A 21 5.50 5.78 0.31
C LEU A 21 4.68 4.54 0.70
N VAL A 22 3.47 4.84 1.15
CA VAL A 22 2.38 3.88 1.33
C VAL A 22 1.27 4.25 0.36
N SER A 23 0.86 3.30 -0.49
CA SER A 23 -0.20 3.48 -1.48
C SER A 23 -1.39 2.61 -1.13
N ILE A 24 -2.56 3.21 -1.06
CA ILE A 24 -3.84 2.49 -0.92
C ILE A 24 -4.36 2.23 -2.34
N ARG A 25 -4.57 0.95 -2.69
CA ARG A 25 -5.10 0.47 -3.97
C ARG A 25 -6.45 -0.20 -3.76
N ARG A 26 -7.18 -0.45 -4.85
CA ARG A 26 -8.52 -1.07 -4.84
C ARG A 26 -8.64 -2.33 -3.97
N ALA A 27 -7.61 -3.18 -3.93
CA ALA A 27 -7.63 -4.46 -3.21
C ALA A 27 -6.45 -4.61 -2.23
N ALA A 28 -5.53 -3.65 -2.16
CA ALA A 28 -4.27 -3.81 -1.44
C ALA A 28 -3.73 -2.50 -0.87
N ILE A 29 -2.95 -2.59 0.20
CA ILE A 29 -2.03 -1.52 0.62
C ILE A 29 -0.63 -1.94 0.18
N ALA A 30 0.09 -1.04 -0.48
CA ALA A 30 1.44 -1.27 -0.96
C ALA A 30 2.42 -0.31 -0.30
N PHE A 31 3.59 -0.85 0.05
CA PHE A 31 4.73 -0.17 0.62
C PHE A 31 5.84 -0.21 -0.44
N ASN A 32 6.30 0.95 -0.89
CA ASN A 32 7.34 0.99 -1.92
C ASN A 32 8.70 0.49 -1.37
N ALA A 33 9.65 0.20 -2.27
CA ALA A 33 10.96 -0.33 -1.88
C ALA A 33 11.72 0.59 -0.91
N HIS A 34 11.55 1.91 -1.03
CA HIS A 34 12.19 2.87 -0.14
C HIS A 34 11.59 2.82 1.27
N PHE A 35 10.26 2.75 1.40
CA PHE A 35 9.59 2.53 2.67
C PHE A 35 10.09 1.24 3.33
N VAL A 36 10.19 0.16 2.55
CA VAL A 36 10.64 -1.14 3.04
C VAL A 36 12.06 -1.07 3.62
N ALA A 37 12.96 -0.38 2.92
CA ALA A 37 14.33 -0.18 3.35
C ALA A 37 14.41 0.73 4.59
N THR A 38 13.77 1.91 4.56
CA THR A 38 13.82 2.89 5.66
C THR A 38 13.18 2.37 6.94
N ALA A 39 12.07 1.62 6.83
CA ALA A 39 11.39 1.03 7.98
C ALA A 39 11.98 -0.33 8.40
N ALA A 40 13.04 -0.80 7.72
CA ALA A 40 13.72 -2.07 7.97
C ALA A 40 12.76 -3.29 7.99
N ILE A 41 11.76 -3.32 7.11
CA ILE A 41 10.71 -4.36 7.08
C ILE A 41 10.97 -5.47 6.05
N GLU A 42 12.19 -5.61 5.53
CA GLU A 42 12.54 -6.60 4.49
C GLU A 42 12.30 -8.05 4.94
N GLY A 43 12.63 -8.38 6.20
CA GLY A 43 12.42 -9.70 6.81
C GLY A 43 11.03 -9.94 7.41
N ILE A 44 10.18 -8.91 7.42
CA ILE A 44 8.85 -8.97 8.06
C ILE A 44 7.87 -9.71 7.15
N SER A 45 7.10 -10.62 7.74
CA SER A 45 6.14 -11.46 7.03
C SER A 45 4.69 -11.07 7.27
N ARG A 46 4.38 -10.32 8.34
CA ARG A 46 3.01 -9.98 8.72
C ARG A 46 2.84 -8.51 9.14
N VAL A 47 1.63 -8.00 9.01
CA VAL A 47 1.25 -6.63 9.38
C VAL A 47 -0.16 -6.58 9.96
N SER A 48 -0.35 -5.96 11.12
CA SER A 48 -1.67 -5.59 11.62
C SER A 48 -2.05 -4.19 11.14
N VAL A 49 -3.30 -4.03 10.73
CA VAL A 49 -3.84 -2.76 10.23
C VAL A 49 -4.79 -2.19 11.26
N PHE A 50 -4.52 -0.97 11.73
CA PHE A 50 -5.34 -0.25 12.71
C PHE A 50 -6.13 0.84 12.00
N LEU A 51 -7.42 0.95 12.31
CA LEU A 51 -8.30 1.96 11.71
C LEU A 51 -8.84 2.90 12.77
N LYS A 52 -8.89 4.19 12.44
CA LYS A 52 -9.62 5.20 13.23
C LYS A 52 -10.62 5.92 12.31
N PRO A 53 -11.82 5.35 12.08
CA PRO A 53 -12.75 5.83 11.06
C PRO A 53 -13.16 7.30 11.23
N LYS A 54 -13.35 7.76 12.48
CA LYS A 54 -13.76 9.14 12.78
C LYS A 54 -12.75 10.19 12.33
N SER A 55 -11.47 9.84 12.21
CA SER A 55 -10.40 10.74 11.77
C SER A 55 -9.76 10.30 10.45
N PHE A 56 -10.33 9.30 9.77
CA PHE A 56 -9.82 8.76 8.51
C PHE A 56 -8.34 8.36 8.56
N GLN A 57 -7.89 7.79 9.69
CA GLN A 57 -6.49 7.38 9.89
C GLN A 57 -6.33 5.87 9.78
N VAL A 58 -5.18 5.47 9.20
CA VAL A 58 -4.73 4.08 9.11
C VAL A 58 -3.35 3.97 9.77
N GLY A 59 -3.18 2.97 10.62
CA GLY A 59 -1.91 2.63 11.27
C GLY A 59 -1.47 1.22 10.90
N PHE A 60 -0.17 0.97 11.03
CA PHE A 60 0.45 -0.32 10.70
C PHE A 60 1.38 -0.75 11.83
N LYS A 61 1.27 -2.02 12.23
CA LYS A 61 2.26 -2.67 13.10
C LYS A 61 2.82 -3.88 12.37
N PHE A 62 4.14 -3.93 12.26
CA PHE A 62 4.84 -4.95 11.51
C PHE A 62 5.41 -6.03 12.44
N HIS A 63 5.26 -7.29 12.05
CA HIS A 63 5.61 -8.44 12.89
C HIS A 63 6.52 -9.44 12.17
N ASN A 64 7.50 -9.95 12.89
CA ASN A 64 8.40 -11.02 12.42
C ASN A 64 7.88 -12.42 12.77
N ASP A 65 7.00 -12.53 13.77
CA ASP A 65 6.47 -13.79 14.25
C ASP A 65 5.14 -14.16 13.57
N SER A 66 4.96 -15.45 13.34
CA SER A 66 3.79 -16.01 12.66
C SER A 66 2.58 -16.21 13.59
N LYS A 67 2.63 -15.72 14.82
CA LYS A 67 1.66 -16.05 15.90
C LYS A 67 0.53 -15.04 16.06
N ASP A 68 0.56 -13.91 15.35
CA ASP A 68 -0.54 -12.93 15.39
C ASP A 68 -1.62 -13.33 14.37
N ASP A 69 -2.65 -14.03 14.86
CA ASP A 69 -3.79 -14.51 14.06
C ASP A 69 -4.60 -13.35 13.44
N ASP A 70 -4.56 -12.16 14.06
CA ASP A 70 -5.29 -10.96 13.64
C ASP A 70 -4.45 -10.01 12.75
N SER A 71 -3.42 -10.55 12.10
CA SER A 71 -2.56 -9.82 11.17
C SER A 71 -2.66 -10.37 9.74
N TYR A 72 -2.27 -9.55 8.77
CA TYR A 72 -2.29 -9.90 7.36
C TYR A 72 -0.90 -10.30 6.86
N ALA A 73 -0.83 -11.23 5.91
CA ALA A 73 0.42 -11.59 5.26
C ALA A 73 0.95 -10.46 4.37
N LEU A 74 2.24 -10.12 4.53
CA LEU A 74 2.97 -9.25 3.62
C LEU A 74 3.53 -10.06 2.46
N THR A 75 3.10 -9.71 1.26
CA THR A 75 3.57 -10.30 0.01
C THR A 75 4.51 -9.35 -0.72
N ARG A 76 5.19 -9.81 -1.77
CA ARG A 76 5.94 -8.92 -2.66
C ARG A 76 4.96 -8.05 -3.45
N ASP A 77 5.32 -6.80 -3.68
CA ASP A 77 4.56 -5.91 -4.54
C ASP A 77 5.07 -5.99 -5.99
N GLY A 78 4.20 -6.34 -6.95
CA GLY A 78 4.55 -6.50 -8.36
C GLY A 78 5.08 -7.88 -8.72
N GLY A 79 4.18 -8.87 -8.80
CA GLY A 79 4.47 -10.28 -9.09
C GLY A 79 5.44 -10.48 -10.25
N GLY A 80 6.66 -10.90 -9.91
CA GLY A 80 7.73 -11.18 -10.87
C GLY A 80 9.07 -11.27 -10.14
N GLU A 81 9.90 -12.21 -10.56
CA GLU A 81 11.30 -12.27 -10.13
C GLU A 81 12.05 -11.07 -10.74
N GLY A 82 12.36 -10.06 -9.92
CA GLY A 82 13.60 -9.32 -10.16
C GLY A 82 13.60 -7.79 -10.14
N ARG A 83 12.51 -7.04 -9.86
CA ARG A 83 12.63 -5.56 -9.90
C ARG A 83 12.02 -4.74 -8.76
N GLY A 84 11.31 -5.32 -7.80
CA GLY A 84 10.72 -4.58 -6.68
C GLY A 84 10.99 -5.20 -5.31
N ARG A 85 11.63 -4.44 -4.40
CA ARG A 85 11.65 -4.75 -2.95
C ARG A 85 10.40 -4.26 -2.22
N GLY A 86 9.42 -3.74 -2.95
CA GLY A 86 8.15 -3.31 -2.37
C GLY A 86 7.38 -4.47 -1.75
N ARG A 87 6.54 -4.17 -0.78
CA ARG A 87 5.67 -5.15 -0.11
C ARG A 87 4.22 -4.72 -0.23
N SER A 88 3.31 -5.67 -0.26
CA SER A 88 1.88 -5.37 -0.28
C SER A 88 1.08 -6.34 0.58
N VAL A 89 -0.07 -5.86 1.01
CA VAL A 89 -1.05 -6.62 1.78
C VAL A 89 -2.40 -6.55 1.09
N GLN A 90 -3.03 -7.71 0.89
CA GLN A 90 -4.38 -7.79 0.34
C GLN A 90 -5.39 -7.47 1.44
N ILE A 91 -6.26 -6.48 1.20
CA ILE A 91 -7.19 -5.93 2.20
C ILE A 91 -8.61 -5.75 1.64
N THR A 92 -9.02 -6.62 0.71
CA THR A 92 -10.33 -6.51 0.03
C THR A 92 -11.51 -6.55 1.00
N ALA A 93 -11.47 -7.41 2.03
CA ALA A 93 -12.52 -7.48 3.04
C ALA A 93 -12.58 -6.18 3.88
N LEU A 94 -11.42 -5.72 4.37
CA LEU A 94 -11.28 -4.47 5.12
C LEU A 94 -11.85 -3.27 4.37
N MET A 95 -11.60 -3.19 3.05
CA MET A 95 -12.11 -2.14 2.17
C MET A 95 -13.64 -2.16 2.03
N ARG A 96 -14.26 -3.34 2.01
CA ARG A 96 -15.72 -3.47 1.94
C ARG A 96 -16.39 -2.99 3.22
N GLU A 97 -15.78 -3.30 4.36
CA GLU A 97 -16.28 -2.90 5.68
C GLU A 97 -16.03 -1.41 5.99
N ASN A 98 -15.03 -0.81 5.35
CA ASN A 98 -14.60 0.57 5.58
C ASN A 98 -14.58 1.33 4.25
N SER A 99 -15.76 1.66 3.73
CA SER A 99 -15.93 2.30 2.41
C SER A 99 -15.13 3.60 2.22
N TRP A 100 -14.81 4.31 3.30
CA TRP A 100 -13.95 5.50 3.25
C TRP A 100 -12.51 5.19 2.81
N LEU A 101 -11.99 4.00 3.11
CA LEU A 101 -10.69 3.55 2.59
C LEU A 101 -10.76 3.32 1.08
N ALA A 102 -11.89 2.80 0.60
CA ALA A 102 -12.15 2.62 -0.82
C ALA A 102 -12.47 3.94 -1.53
N ALA A 103 -13.00 4.94 -0.82
CA ALA A 103 -13.28 6.27 -1.36
C ALA A 103 -12.01 7.07 -1.70
N VAL A 104 -10.87 6.74 -1.09
CA VAL A 104 -9.55 7.24 -1.53
C VAL A 104 -9.23 6.76 -2.97
N PHE A 105 -9.91 5.71 -3.44
CA PHE A 105 -9.89 5.23 -4.83
C PHE A 105 -11.06 5.77 -5.67
N LEU A 106 -11.42 7.05 -5.49
CA LEU A 106 -12.31 7.77 -6.41
C LEU A 106 -11.49 8.69 -7.31
N GLY A 107 -11.09 8.18 -8.48
CA GLY A 107 -10.43 9.01 -9.50
C GLY A 107 -9.76 8.20 -10.62
N THR A 108 -10.56 7.90 -11.64
CA THR A 108 -10.21 7.65 -13.07
C THR A 108 -9.12 6.65 -13.43
#